data_AF-A0AAU3T6N2-F1
#
_entry.id   AF-A0AAU3T6N2-F1
#
_cell.length_a   1.000
_cell.length_b   1.000
_cell.length_c   1.000
_cell.angle_alpha   90.00
_cell.angle_beta   90.00
_cell.angle_gamma   90.00
#
_symmetry.space_group_name_H-M   'P 1'
#
loop_
_entity.id
_entity.type
_entity.pdbx_description
1 polymer ?
#
loop_
_entity_poly.entity_id
_entity_poly.type
_entity_poly.pdbx_seq_one_letter_code
_entity_poly.pdbx_strand_id
1 'polypeptide(L)'
;MFAPLVRRDQREKGALYLRAMLAWRAVAAVRPEVWVADDTGFPEDGRSSPGVARQYSGTLGKVGNCGIGVSVHAASDTASCPLSWRLFLPAA
;
A
#
# COMPACT_ATOMS: atom_id res chain seq x y z
N MET A 1 -25.78 5.81 23.86
CA MET A 1 -24.51 6.45 23.46
C MET A 1 -23.50 5.52 22.75
N PHE A 2 -23.88 4.30 22.30
CA PHE A 2 -22.93 3.30 21.74
C PHE A 2 -23.02 3.04 20.21
N ALA A 3 -23.96 3.68 19.51
CA ALA A 3 -24.20 3.44 18.08
C ALA A 3 -23.09 3.87 17.08
N PRO A 4 -22.27 4.92 17.32
CA PRO A 4 -21.26 5.36 16.35
C PRO A 4 -20.06 4.41 16.21
N LEU A 5 -19.66 3.76 17.30
CA LEU A 5 -18.50 2.86 17.36
C LEU A 5 -18.74 1.56 16.59
N VAL A 6 -19.93 0.96 16.73
CA VAL A 6 -20.33 -0.25 15.99
C VAL A 6 -20.31 -0.02 14.47
N ARG A 7 -20.73 1.17 14.01
CA ARG A 7 -20.70 1.49 12.57
C ARG A 7 -19.29 1.69 12.03
N ARG A 8 -18.37 2.22 12.83
CA ARG A 8 -16.96 2.40 12.42
C ARG A 8 -16.24 1.07 12.30
N ASP A 9 -16.38 0.23 13.32
CA ASP A 9 -15.86 -1.14 13.33
C ASP A 9 -16.42 -1.97 12.15
N GLN A 10 -17.72 -1.86 11.87
CA GLN A 10 -18.33 -2.55 10.74
C GLN A 10 -17.82 -2.06 9.37
N ARG A 11 -17.55 -0.75 9.22
CA ARG A 11 -16.96 -0.21 7.98
C ARG A 11 -15.51 -0.66 7.80
N GLU A 12 -14.72 -0.68 8.88
CA GLU A 12 -13.34 -1.14 8.85
C GLU A 12 -13.26 -2.64 8.52
N LYS A 13 -14.12 -3.45 9.16
CA LYS A 13 -14.28 -4.88 8.83
C LYS A 13 -14.73 -5.09 7.39
N GLY A 14 -15.70 -4.31 6.90
CA GLY A 14 -16.18 -4.37 5.52
C GLY A 14 -15.08 -4.02 4.51
N ALA A 15 -14.29 -2.98 4.76
CA ALA A 15 -13.18 -2.59 3.91
C ALA A 15 -12.07 -3.65 3.90
N LEU A 16 -11.76 -4.24 5.06
CA LEU A 16 -10.80 -5.35 5.16
C LEU A 16 -11.30 -6.57 4.39
N TYR A 17 -12.58 -6.92 4.54
CA TYR A 17 -13.19 -8.03 3.83
C TYR A 17 -13.13 -7.85 2.31
N LEU A 18 -13.47 -6.66 1.81
CA LEU A 18 -13.41 -6.37 0.37
C LEU A 18 -11.98 -6.43 -0.17
N ARG A 19 -11.01 -5.87 0.56
CA ARG A 19 -9.59 -5.95 0.18
C ARG A 19 -9.09 -7.39 0.15
N ALA A 20 -9.43 -8.18 1.17
CA ALA A 20 -9.07 -9.60 1.22
C ALA A 20 -9.71 -10.35 0.05
N MET A 21 -11.01 -10.16 -0.21
CA MET A 21 -11.70 -10.81 -1.32
C MET A 21 -11.08 -10.46 -2.68
N LEU A 22 -10.77 -9.18 -2.93
CA LEU A 22 -10.12 -8.75 -4.16
C LEU A 22 -8.71 -9.33 -4.28
N ALA A 23 -7.94 -9.34 -3.19
CA ALA A 23 -6.61 -9.95 -3.17
C ALA A 23 -6.69 -11.47 -3.48
N TRP A 24 -7.63 -12.20 -2.89
CA TRP A 24 -7.84 -13.62 -3.18
C TRP A 24 -8.17 -13.87 -4.65
N ARG A 25 -9.04 -13.04 -5.24
CA ARG A 25 -9.37 -13.12 -6.68
C ARG A 25 -8.16 -12.80 -7.55
N ALA A 26 -7.38 -11.78 -7.19
CA ALA A 26 -6.18 -11.42 -7.91
C ALA A 26 -5.13 -12.54 -7.86
N VAL A 27 -4.91 -13.16 -6.70
CA VAL A 27 -3.99 -14.31 -6.56
C VAL A 27 -4.45 -15.48 -7.41
N ALA A 28 -5.74 -15.81 -7.43
CA ALA A 28 -6.27 -16.88 -8.27
C ALA A 28 -6.11 -16.58 -9.77
N ALA A 29 -6.25 -15.31 -10.18
CA ALA A 29 -6.10 -14.90 -11.58
C ALA A 29 -4.63 -14.85 -12.03
N VAL A 30 -3.75 -14.26 -11.21
CA VAL A 30 -2.31 -14.11 -11.52
C VAL A 30 -1.58 -15.45 -11.41
N ARG A 31 -2.01 -16.33 -10.48
CA ARG A 31 -1.32 -17.58 -10.11
C ARG A 31 0.17 -17.31 -9.84
N PRO A 32 0.48 -16.52 -8.80
CA PRO A 32 1.83 -16.00 -8.59
C PRO A 32 2.84 -17.12 -8.35
N GLU A 33 3.98 -17.01 -9.02
CA GLU A 33 5.18 -17.81 -8.75
C GLU A 33 6.07 -17.12 -7.73
N VAL A 34 5.98 -15.78 -7.64
CA VAL A 34 6.73 -14.94 -6.71
C VAL A 34 5.86 -13.87 -6.08
N TRP A 35 6.30 -13.41 -4.92
CA TRP A 35 5.72 -12.27 -4.20
C TRP A 35 6.74 -11.16 -4.19
N VAL A 36 6.35 -9.97 -4.65
CA VAL A 36 7.24 -8.81 -4.73
C VAL A 36 6.86 -7.83 -3.64
N ALA A 37 7.80 -7.53 -2.76
CA ALA A 37 7.71 -6.37 -1.87
C ALA A 37 8.37 -5.19 -2.58
N ASP A 38 7.65 -4.08 -2.72
CA ASP A 38 8.10 -2.89 -3.45
C ASP A 38 7.87 -1.62 -2.63
N ASP A 39 8.88 -0.75 -2.60
CA ASP A 39 8.82 0.60 -2.07
C ASP A 39 8.72 1.63 -3.21
N THR A 40 7.50 2.07 -3.50
CA THR A 40 7.27 3.09 -4.51
C THR A 40 7.40 4.48 -3.88
N GLY A 41 8.32 5.31 -4.41
CA GLY A 41 8.47 6.69 -3.96
C GLY A 41 7.62 7.67 -4.75
N PHE A 42 7.00 8.61 -4.04
CA PHE A 42 6.19 9.71 -4.57
C PHE A 42 6.92 11.04 -4.32
N PRO A 43 7.59 11.61 -5.34
CA PRO A 43 8.31 12.88 -5.19
C PRO A 43 7.35 14.02 -4.84
N GLU A 44 7.72 14.83 -3.86
CA GLU A 44 6.93 16.00 -3.47
C GLU A 44 7.82 17.21 -3.18
N ASP A 45 7.34 18.38 -3.58
CA ASP A 45 8.03 19.65 -3.30
C ASP A 45 7.68 20.22 -1.92
N GLY A 46 6.55 19.80 -1.32
CA GLY A 46 6.02 20.30 -0.05
C GLY A 46 6.16 19.33 1.12
N ARG A 47 5.59 19.69 2.28
CA ARG A 47 5.57 18.86 3.51
C ARG A 47 4.16 18.66 4.09
N SER A 48 3.13 19.02 3.33
CA SER A 48 1.75 18.99 3.80
C SER A 48 1.12 17.60 3.70
N SER A 49 1.69 16.74 2.85
CA SER A 49 1.25 15.36 2.70
C SER A 49 1.80 14.48 3.83
N PRO A 50 0.99 13.56 4.39
CA PRO A 50 1.45 12.61 5.39
C PRO A 50 2.63 11.78 4.88
N GLY A 51 3.55 11.41 5.77
CA GLY A 51 4.65 10.50 5.44
C GLY A 51 5.74 11.07 4.53
N VAL A 52 5.61 12.32 4.08
CA VAL A 52 6.65 12.99 3.28
C VAL A 52 7.81 13.40 4.16
N ALA A 53 9.00 12.95 3.79
CA ALA A 53 10.26 13.31 4.43
C ALA A 53 11.42 13.20 3.44
N ARG A 54 12.60 13.63 3.90
CA ARG A 54 13.86 13.36 3.20
C ARG A 54 14.26 11.91 3.43
N GLN A 55 13.96 11.05 2.46
CA GLN A 55 14.25 9.61 2.52
C GLN A 55 14.64 9.07 1.13
N TYR A 56 15.24 7.88 1.08
CA TYR A 56 15.57 7.25 -0.20
C TYR A 56 14.27 6.86 -0.92
N SER A 57 14.20 7.20 -2.21
CA SER A 57 13.09 6.81 -3.08
C SER A 57 13.67 6.03 -4.26
N GLY A 58 13.22 4.79 -4.44
CA GLY A 58 13.56 3.98 -5.61
C GLY A 58 13.21 4.70 -6.92
N THR A 59 12.05 5.36 -6.98
CA THR A 59 11.59 6.15 -8.13
C THR A 59 12.55 7.30 -8.50
N LEU A 60 13.12 7.96 -7.50
CA LEU A 60 14.07 9.07 -7.72
C LEU A 60 15.51 8.59 -7.88
N GLY A 61 15.82 7.35 -7.47
CA GLY A 61 17.18 6.80 -7.38
C GLY A 61 18.09 7.52 -6.38
N LYS A 62 17.53 8.36 -5.49
CA LYS A 62 18.28 9.19 -4.54
C LYS A 62 17.44 9.53 -3.31
N VAL A 63 18.11 10.09 -2.29
CA VAL A 63 17.41 10.71 -1.17
C VAL A 63 16.71 11.98 -1.67
N GLY A 64 15.38 11.95 -1.59
CA GLY A 64 14.44 12.95 -2.10
C GLY A 64 13.49 13.40 -1.00
N ASN A 65 12.86 14.57 -1.17
CA ASN A 65 11.65 14.85 -0.39
C ASN A 65 10.51 14.06 -1.05
N CYS A 66 10.01 13.04 -0.37
CA CYS A 66 9.05 12.11 -0.95
C CYS A 66 8.28 11.35 0.13
N GLY A 67 7.07 10.93 -0.19
CA GLY A 67 6.35 9.88 0.54
C GLY A 67 6.70 8.51 -0.05
N ILE A 68 6.65 7.45 0.76
CA ILE A 68 6.95 6.08 0.32
C ILE A 68 5.74 5.18 0.54
N GLY A 69 5.24 4.55 -0.51
CA GLY A 69 4.23 3.50 -0.43
C GLY A 69 4.90 2.13 -0.45
N VAL A 70 4.71 1.35 0.60
CA VAL A 70 5.21 -0.03 0.67
C VAL A 70 4.07 -0.97 0.29
N SER A 71 4.33 -1.82 -0.69
CA SER A 71 3.31 -2.66 -1.33
C SER A 71 3.76 -4.11 -1.46
N VAL A 72 2.78 -5.01 -1.57
CA VAL A 72 3.00 -6.42 -1.92
C VAL A 72 2.22 -6.73 -3.18
N HIS A 73 2.90 -7.36 -4.13
CA HIS A 73 2.34 -7.76 -5.42
C HIS A 73 2.46 -9.28 -5.58
N ALA A 74 1.43 -9.87 -6.17
CA ALA A 74 1.53 -11.19 -6.78
C ALA A 74 2.13 -11.04 -8.18
N ALA A 75 3.11 -11.87 -8.54
CA ALA A 75 3.65 -11.88 -9.89
C ALA A 75 3.94 -13.30 -10.39
N SER A 76 3.77 -13.47 -11.69
CA SER A 76 4.18 -14.62 -12.49
C SER A 76 4.92 -14.09 -13.73
N ASP A 77 5.35 -15.01 -14.60
CA ASP A 77 5.96 -14.69 -15.88
C ASP A 77 5.06 -13.85 -16.82
N THR A 78 3.74 -13.92 -16.61
CA THR A 78 2.73 -13.41 -17.55
C THR A 78 1.84 -12.34 -16.94
N ALA A 79 1.86 -12.12 -15.62
CA ALA A 79 1.03 -11.13 -14.96
C ALA A 79 1.64 -10.64 -13.64
N SER A 80 1.28 -9.41 -13.25
CA SER A 80 1.52 -8.89 -11.92
C SER A 80 0.31 -8.10 -11.41
N CYS A 81 0.08 -8.11 -10.09
CA CYS A 81 -1.03 -7.38 -9.49
C CYS A 81 -0.69 -6.93 -8.05
N PRO A 82 -0.88 -5.63 -7.72
CA PRO A 82 -0.79 -5.15 -6.35
C PRO A 82 -1.95 -5.69 -5.52
N LEU A 83 -1.63 -6.30 -4.38
CA LEU A 83 -2.64 -6.92 -3.50
C LEU A 83 -2.97 -6.04 -2.30
N SER A 84 -1.98 -5.34 -1.78
CA SER A 84 -2.13 -4.43 -0.67
C SER A 84 -0.95 -3.47 -0.61
N TRP A 85 -1.17 -2.31 0.00
CA TRP A 85 -0.11 -1.34 0.26
C TRP A 85 -0.44 -0.47 1.48
N ARG A 86 0.59 0.15 2.04
CA ARG A 86 0.50 1.12 3.12
C ARG A 86 1.49 2.25 2.87
N LEU A 87 1.18 3.44 3.36
CA LEU A 87 2.12 4.54 3.42
C LEU A 87 3.12 4.29 4.56
N PHE A 88 4.41 4.40 4.27
CA PHE A 88 5.45 4.42 5.28
C PHE A 88 5.46 5.78 5.97
N LEU A 89 5.42 5.76 7.30
CA LEU A 89 5.48 6.95 8.14
C LEU A 89 6.84 6.96 8.84
N PRO A 90 7.78 7.84 8.44
CA PRO A 90 9.07 7.95 9.09
C PRO A 90 8.90 8.44 10.53
N ALA A 91 9.85 8.06 11.40
CA ALA A 91 9.90 8.57 12.77
C ALA A 91 10.01 10.11 12.77
N ALA A 92 9.36 10.74 13.76
CA ALA A 92 9.43 12.18 13.98
C ALA A 92 10.80 12.61 14.50
#